data_AF-A0A2E2ISI1-F1
#
_entry.id   AF-A0A2E2ISI1-F1
#
_cell.length_a   1.000
_cell.length_b   1.000
_cell.length_c   1.000
_cell.angle_alpha   90.00
_cell.angle_beta   90.00
_cell.angle_gamma   90.00
#
_symmetry.space_group_name_H-M   'P 1'
#
loop_
_entity.id
_entity.type
_entity.pdbx_description
1 polymer ?
#
loop_
_entity_poly.entity_id
_entity_poly.type
_entity_poly.pdbx_seq_one_letter_code
_entity_poly.pdbx_strand_id
1 'polypeptide(L)'
;MSASYSGSVRYSTPLPAIWLISDARNDAVLEQALRRMPRGSGFIYRHYHLGDPERWRRFRALRHVARGCGHTVILADSALTATEWGADGIYGAPRSLWPTRRGMLHLATAHDLAEIGLANRLGADAVLLSPVFATRSHPGAPVLGPAKFRLLARHSQAPVIALGGMDAHRAAALDWPRWAAIDGLS
;
A
#
# COMPACT_ATOMS: atom_id res chain seq x y z
N MET A 1 -26.32 21.18 -26.61
CA MET A 1 -25.60 22.01 -25.62
C MET A 1 -24.54 21.14 -24.99
N SER A 2 -23.28 21.50 -25.25
CA SER A 2 -22.09 20.80 -24.78
C SER A 2 -21.92 20.98 -23.28
N ALA A 3 -21.64 19.90 -22.55
CA ALA A 3 -21.08 19.96 -21.21
C ALA A 3 -19.80 19.12 -21.18
N SER A 4 -18.71 19.76 -21.58
CA SER A 4 -17.35 19.25 -21.45
C SER A 4 -16.97 19.21 -19.96
N TYR A 5 -17.07 18.04 -19.32
CA TYR A 5 -16.42 17.81 -18.02
C TYR A 5 -14.94 17.46 -18.24
N SER A 6 -14.12 18.50 -18.36
CA SER A 6 -12.68 18.41 -18.12
C SER A 6 -12.48 18.17 -16.62
N GLY A 7 -12.17 16.93 -16.20
CA GLY A 7 -11.99 16.60 -14.79
C GLY A 7 -11.18 15.33 -14.56
N SER A 8 -9.89 15.51 -14.23
CA SER A 8 -8.95 14.50 -13.72
C SER A 8 -8.72 13.28 -14.61
N VAL A 9 -7.55 13.19 -15.24
CA VAL A 9 -6.95 11.88 -15.53
C VAL A 9 -6.65 11.23 -14.17
N ARG A 10 -7.62 10.53 -13.61
CA ARG A 10 -7.41 9.52 -12.59
C ARG A 10 -6.63 8.40 -13.28
N TYR A 11 -5.64 7.87 -12.60
CA TYR A 11 -4.79 6.78 -13.10
C TYR A 11 -5.66 5.71 -13.78
N SER A 12 -5.37 5.37 -15.05
CA SER A 12 -6.21 4.47 -15.87
C SER A 12 -6.21 3.02 -15.33
N THR A 13 -5.24 2.67 -14.49
CA THR A 13 -5.11 1.33 -13.95
C THR A 13 -5.95 1.14 -12.69
N PRO A 14 -6.81 0.12 -12.62
CA PRO A 14 -7.58 -0.17 -11.41
C PRO A 14 -6.65 -0.54 -10.25
N LEU A 15 -7.00 -0.11 -9.03
CA LEU A 15 -6.22 -0.36 -7.82
C LEU A 15 -6.09 -1.88 -7.55
N PRO A 16 -4.85 -2.42 -7.46
CA PRO A 16 -4.60 -3.85 -7.23
C PRO A 16 -5.33 -4.44 -6.02
N ALA A 17 -5.67 -5.74 -6.11
CA ALA A 17 -6.33 -6.48 -5.03
C ALA A 17 -5.34 -6.99 -3.97
N ILE A 18 -4.16 -7.44 -4.39
CA ILE A 18 -3.16 -8.03 -3.50
C ILE A 18 -1.92 -7.13 -3.51
N TRP A 19 -1.39 -6.87 -2.32
CA TRP A 19 -0.22 -6.01 -2.12
C TRP A 19 0.85 -6.70 -1.29
N LEU A 20 2.09 -6.69 -1.78
CA LEU A 20 3.26 -7.06 -0.98
C LEU A 20 3.92 -5.80 -0.44
N ILE A 21 4.26 -5.81 0.84
CA ILE A 21 4.99 -4.74 1.50
C ILE A 21 6.37 -5.26 1.89
N SER A 22 7.42 -4.58 1.42
CA SER A 22 8.79 -4.88 1.82
C SER A 22 9.11 -4.45 3.25
N ASP A 23 10.00 -5.21 3.88
CA ASP A 23 10.53 -4.99 5.22
C ASP A 23 11.89 -5.71 5.33
N ALA A 24 12.74 -5.32 6.29
CA ALA A 24 14.01 -6.02 6.53
C ALA A 24 13.82 -7.54 6.67
N ARG A 25 12.70 -7.94 7.27
CA ARG A 25 12.39 -9.33 7.61
C ARG A 25 12.07 -10.23 6.42
N ASN A 26 11.60 -9.65 5.30
CA ASN A 26 11.26 -10.43 4.11
C ASN A 26 12.18 -10.13 2.92
N ASP A 27 13.21 -9.29 3.10
CA ASP A 27 14.04 -8.80 2.00
C ASP A 27 14.64 -9.92 1.15
N ALA A 28 15.16 -10.97 1.79
CA ALA A 28 15.82 -12.10 1.14
C ALA A 28 14.95 -12.87 0.13
N VAL A 29 13.62 -12.75 0.22
CA VAL A 29 12.67 -13.52 -0.61
C VAL A 29 11.83 -12.63 -1.55
N LEU A 30 12.01 -11.31 -1.51
CA LEU A 30 11.14 -10.35 -2.24
C LEU A 30 11.10 -10.61 -3.75
N GLU A 31 12.22 -10.91 -4.40
CA GLU A 31 12.25 -11.21 -5.83
C GLU A 31 11.44 -12.45 -6.19
N GLN A 32 11.45 -13.46 -5.32
CA GLN A 32 10.69 -14.68 -5.53
C GLN A 32 9.20 -14.44 -5.26
N ALA A 33 8.88 -13.72 -4.19
CA ALA A 33 7.52 -13.34 -3.83
C ALA A 33 6.85 -12.54 -4.97
N LEU A 34 7.53 -11.51 -5.49
CA LEU A 34 7.04 -10.70 -6.61
C LEU A 34 6.74 -11.54 -7.85
N ARG A 35 7.58 -12.53 -8.19
CA ARG A 35 7.32 -13.40 -9.35
C ARG A 35 6.15 -14.36 -9.15
N ARG A 36 5.84 -14.74 -7.91
CA ARG A 36 4.76 -15.69 -7.56
C ARG A 36 3.40 -15.02 -7.42
N MET A 37 3.37 -13.74 -7.09
CA MET A 37 2.13 -12.99 -6.96
C MET A 37 1.36 -12.93 -8.29
N PRO A 38 0.02 -12.88 -8.26
CA PRO A 38 -0.76 -12.67 -9.47
C PRO A 38 -0.31 -11.42 -10.23
N ARG A 39 -0.17 -11.51 -11.56
CA ARG A 39 0.20 -10.37 -12.41
C ARG A 39 -0.74 -9.20 -12.15
N GLY A 40 -0.20 -7.97 -12.16
CA GLY A 40 -1.00 -6.78 -11.84
C GLY A 40 -1.24 -6.52 -10.35
N SER A 41 -0.66 -7.32 -9.45
CA SER A 41 -0.62 -7.01 -8.01
C SER A 41 0.15 -5.72 -7.69
N GLY A 42 0.08 -5.24 -6.45
CA GLY A 42 0.82 -4.07 -5.99
C GLY A 42 2.04 -4.42 -5.12
N PHE A 43 3.05 -3.55 -5.15
CA PHE A 43 4.25 -3.65 -4.33
C PHE A 43 4.55 -2.33 -3.64
N ILE A 44 4.69 -2.32 -2.32
CA ILE A 44 5.06 -1.15 -1.52
C ILE A 44 6.49 -1.33 -0.99
N TYR A 45 7.40 -0.48 -1.48
CA TYR A 45 8.79 -0.46 -1.03
C TYR A 45 8.99 0.49 0.16
N ARG A 46 9.48 -0.03 1.30
CA ARG A 46 9.70 0.76 2.53
C ARG A 46 11.17 0.85 2.89
N HIS A 47 11.83 -0.29 3.12
CA HIS A 47 13.21 -0.45 3.62
C HIS A 47 13.85 0.80 4.24
N TYR A 48 13.24 1.29 5.33
CA TYR A 48 13.76 2.45 6.07
C TYR A 48 15.08 2.16 6.80
N HIS A 49 15.47 0.88 6.89
CA HIS A 49 16.67 0.42 7.57
C HIS A 49 17.94 0.52 6.72
N LEU A 50 17.82 0.76 5.41
CA LEU A 50 18.95 0.90 4.50
C LEU A 50 19.33 2.38 4.36
N GLY A 51 20.63 2.68 4.24
CA GLY A 51 21.11 3.99 3.81
C GLY A 51 20.73 4.29 2.36
N ASP A 52 20.71 5.56 1.97
CA ASP A 52 20.16 6.00 0.67
C ASP A 52 20.76 5.28 -0.56
N PRO A 53 22.09 5.08 -0.68
CA PRO A 53 22.66 4.39 -1.84
C PRO A 53 22.24 2.92 -1.93
N GLU A 54 22.25 2.20 -0.81
CA GLU A 54 21.78 0.81 -0.72
C GLU A 54 20.28 0.73 -0.99
N ARG A 55 19.50 1.63 -0.39
CA ARG A 55 18.05 1.70 -0.51
C ARG A 55 17.62 1.93 -1.94
N TRP A 56 18.28 2.84 -2.67
CA TRP A 56 18.04 3.06 -4.10
C TRP A 56 18.40 1.84 -4.94
N ARG A 57 19.59 1.26 -4.75
CA ARG A 57 20.01 0.07 -5.50
C ARG A 57 19.04 -1.08 -5.32
N ARG A 58 18.59 -1.31 -4.08
CA ARG A 58 17.63 -2.37 -3.74
C ARG A 58 16.25 -2.08 -4.33
N PHE A 59 15.76 -0.83 -4.23
CA PHE A 59 14.51 -0.42 -4.87
C PHE A 59 14.55 -0.67 -6.38
N ARG A 60 15.63 -0.26 -7.08
CA ARG A 60 15.76 -0.42 -8.53
C ARG A 60 15.70 -1.89 -8.96
N ALA A 61 16.37 -2.77 -8.21
CA ALA A 61 16.35 -4.21 -8.48
C ALA A 61 14.93 -4.79 -8.34
N LEU A 62 14.25 -4.50 -7.23
CA LEU A 62 12.89 -5.02 -6.97
C LEU A 62 11.86 -4.41 -7.92
N ARG A 63 11.97 -3.12 -8.23
CA ARG A 63 11.11 -2.44 -9.21
C ARG A 63 11.22 -3.08 -10.59
N HIS A 64 12.42 -3.47 -11.02
CA HIS A 64 12.60 -4.15 -12.30
C HIS A 64 11.81 -5.47 -12.35
N VAL A 65 11.92 -6.30 -11.30
CA VAL A 65 11.16 -7.55 -11.18
C VAL A 65 9.65 -7.29 -11.13
N ALA A 66 9.22 -6.34 -10.29
CA ALA A 66 7.81 -6.00 -10.12
C ALA A 66 7.18 -5.53 -11.44
N ARG A 67 7.87 -4.67 -12.19
CA ARG A 67 7.39 -4.18 -13.49
C ARG A 67 7.34 -5.27 -14.56
N GLY A 68 8.30 -6.20 -14.57
CA GLY A 68 8.22 -7.39 -15.44
C GLY A 68 6.98 -8.25 -15.18
N CYS A 69 6.48 -8.23 -13.94
CA CYS A 69 5.25 -8.91 -13.53
C CYS A 69 3.98 -8.03 -13.70
N GLY A 70 4.13 -6.81 -14.22
CA GLY A 70 3.05 -5.85 -14.41
C GLY A 70 2.53 -5.22 -13.11
N HIS A 71 3.30 -5.27 -12.03
CA HIS A 71 2.87 -4.75 -10.74
C HIS A 71 2.94 -3.22 -10.65
N THR A 72 2.01 -2.64 -9.90
CA THR A 72 2.08 -1.24 -9.46
C THR A 72 3.12 -1.12 -8.34
N VAL A 73 4.07 -0.19 -8.48
CA VAL A 73 5.17 0.00 -7.52
C VAL A 73 5.00 1.31 -6.78
N ILE A 74 4.84 1.24 -5.46
CA ILE A 74 4.65 2.38 -4.56
C ILE A 74 5.89 2.53 -3.70
N LEU A 75 6.38 3.76 -3.54
CA LEU A 75 7.53 4.06 -2.71
C LEU A 75 7.07 4.72 -1.40
N ALA A 76 7.54 4.21 -0.26
CA ALA A 76 7.30 4.87 1.02
C ALA A 76 8.32 6.00 1.23
N ASP A 77 8.10 7.12 0.56
CA ASP A 77 8.95 8.31 0.57
C ASP A 77 8.16 9.53 0.08
N SER A 78 8.84 10.67 -0.08
CA SER A 78 8.27 11.87 -0.68
C SER A 78 7.85 11.64 -2.14
N ALA A 79 6.88 12.44 -2.60
CA ALA A 79 6.48 12.43 -4.00
C ALA A 79 7.62 12.82 -4.96
N LEU A 80 8.60 13.61 -4.49
CA LEU A 80 9.78 13.96 -5.27
C LEU A 80 10.66 12.74 -5.50
N THR A 81 11.10 12.09 -4.42
CA THR A 81 11.91 10.88 -4.49
C THR A 81 11.20 9.80 -5.31
N ALA A 82 9.90 9.61 -5.09
CA ALA A 82 9.11 8.63 -5.83
C ALA A 82 9.03 8.94 -7.34
N THR A 83 8.98 10.22 -7.73
CA THR A 83 9.05 10.61 -9.15
C THR A 83 10.44 10.30 -9.74
N GLU A 84 11.51 10.70 -9.05
CA GLU A 84 12.90 10.49 -9.50
C GLU A 84 13.23 8.99 -9.63
N TRP A 85 12.73 8.20 -8.69
CA TRP A 85 12.94 6.75 -8.65
C TRP A 85 11.98 6.03 -9.61
N GLY A 86 10.99 6.74 -10.15
CA GLY A 86 10.00 6.25 -11.09
C GLY A 86 9.04 5.25 -10.47
N ALA A 87 8.62 5.47 -9.22
CA ALA A 87 7.49 4.80 -8.61
C ALA A 87 6.17 5.35 -9.16
N ASP A 88 5.11 4.56 -9.04
CA ASP A 88 3.76 4.88 -9.52
C ASP A 88 2.93 5.62 -8.44
N GLY A 89 3.48 5.74 -7.23
CA GLY A 89 2.84 6.43 -6.11
C GLY A 89 3.66 6.42 -4.84
N ILE A 90 3.06 6.98 -3.78
CA ILE A 90 3.65 7.11 -2.45
C ILE A 90 2.80 6.45 -1.36
N TYR A 91 3.47 6.02 -0.29
CA TYR A 91 2.86 5.37 0.87
C TYR A 91 3.35 5.97 2.19
N GLY A 92 2.44 6.17 3.15
CA GLY A 92 2.80 6.70 4.47
C GLY A 92 1.62 7.26 5.26
N ALA A 93 1.92 7.92 6.38
CA ALA A 93 0.93 8.61 7.18
C ALA A 93 0.26 9.73 6.36
N PRO A 94 -1.05 10.01 6.53
CA PRO A 94 -1.78 10.94 5.68
C PRO A 94 -1.08 12.30 5.48
N ARG A 95 -0.52 12.88 6.56
CA ARG A 95 0.19 14.17 6.49
C ARG A 95 1.47 14.13 5.67
N SER A 96 2.18 13.00 5.69
CA SER A 96 3.42 12.81 4.94
C SER A 96 3.18 12.71 3.43
N LEU A 97 1.94 12.45 3.02
CA LEU A 97 1.53 12.38 1.60
C LEU A 97 1.09 13.74 1.04
N TRP A 98 0.96 14.75 1.90
CA TRP A 98 0.55 16.09 1.51
C TRP A 98 1.76 16.99 1.20
N PRO A 99 1.71 17.84 0.16
CA PRO A 99 0.64 17.94 -0.83
C PRO A 99 0.62 16.77 -1.81
N THR A 100 -0.59 16.36 -2.23
CA THR A 100 -0.75 15.31 -3.25
C THR A 100 -0.21 15.76 -4.60
N ARG A 101 0.34 14.84 -5.40
CA ARG A 101 0.79 15.10 -6.77
C ARG A 101 -0.06 14.37 -7.80
N ARG A 102 -0.50 15.08 -8.85
CA ARG A 102 -1.26 14.46 -9.95
C ARG A 102 -0.41 13.38 -10.63
N GLY A 103 -1.06 12.31 -11.05
CA GLY A 103 -0.38 11.18 -11.72
C GLY A 103 0.33 10.20 -10.78
N MET A 104 0.16 10.35 -9.46
CA MET A 104 0.67 9.42 -8.46
C MET A 104 -0.47 8.87 -7.61
N LEU A 105 -0.38 7.60 -7.21
CA LEU A 105 -1.24 7.04 -6.16
C LEU A 105 -0.76 7.48 -4.77
N HIS A 106 -1.69 7.83 -3.89
CA HIS A 106 -1.43 8.18 -2.49
C HIS A 106 -2.06 7.15 -1.57
N LEU A 107 -1.23 6.25 -1.02
CA LEU A 107 -1.67 5.17 -0.13
C LEU A 107 -1.44 5.57 1.34
N ALA A 108 -2.52 5.96 2.02
CA ALA A 108 -2.45 6.41 3.40
C ALA A 108 -2.51 5.24 4.39
N THR A 109 -1.71 5.27 5.44
CA THR A 109 -1.90 4.37 6.60
C THR A 109 -2.99 4.91 7.52
N ALA A 110 -3.80 4.03 8.09
CA ALA A 110 -4.70 4.38 9.17
C ALA A 110 -4.82 3.25 10.21
N HIS A 111 -5.03 3.64 11.46
CA HIS A 111 -5.18 2.74 12.61
C HIS A 111 -6.49 3.00 13.39
N ASP A 112 -7.13 4.15 13.15
CA ASP A 112 -8.37 4.56 13.80
C ASP A 112 -9.23 5.48 12.93
N LEU A 113 -10.37 5.92 13.48
CA LEU A 113 -11.33 6.79 12.78
C LEU A 113 -10.78 8.19 12.52
N ALA A 114 -9.91 8.72 13.41
CA ALA A 114 -9.34 10.05 13.25
C ALA A 114 -8.36 10.08 12.06
N GLU A 115 -7.54 9.04 11.92
CA GLU A 115 -6.62 8.88 10.79
C GLU A 115 -7.36 8.61 9.48
N ILE A 116 -8.45 7.83 9.49
CA ILE A 116 -9.33 7.68 8.31
C ILE A 116 -9.92 9.03 7.91
N GLY A 117 -10.44 9.79 8.88
CA GLY A 117 -10.98 11.13 8.62
C GLY A 117 -9.93 12.07 8.03
N LEU A 118 -8.68 11.97 8.48
CA LEU A 118 -7.57 12.74 7.92
C LEU A 118 -7.21 12.28 6.50
N ALA A 119 -7.16 10.98 6.23
CA ALA A 119 -6.92 10.44 4.89
C ALA A 119 -8.00 10.89 3.89
N ASN A 120 -9.27 10.89 4.30
CA ASN A 120 -10.37 11.43 3.50
C ASN A 120 -10.15 12.92 3.19
N ARG A 121 -9.87 13.74 4.22
CA ARG A 121 -9.66 15.19 4.05
C ARG A 121 -8.50 15.52 3.12
N LEU A 122 -7.44 14.71 3.14
CA LEU A 122 -6.24 14.90 2.33
C LEU A 122 -6.33 14.21 0.96
N GLY A 123 -7.45 13.54 0.65
CA GLY A 123 -7.70 12.96 -0.67
C GLY A 123 -6.83 11.74 -0.99
N ALA A 124 -6.62 10.84 -0.02
CA ALA A 124 -5.90 9.58 -0.28
C ALA A 124 -6.62 8.74 -1.34
N ASP A 125 -5.86 8.08 -2.23
CA ASP A 125 -6.41 7.21 -3.28
C ASP A 125 -6.79 5.83 -2.74
N ALA A 126 -6.18 5.41 -1.63
CA ALA A 126 -6.59 4.25 -0.83
C ALA A 126 -6.02 4.33 0.58
N VAL A 127 -6.61 3.54 1.49
CA VAL A 127 -6.24 3.49 2.92
C VAL A 127 -5.81 2.07 3.30
N LEU A 128 -4.60 1.92 3.82
CA LEU A 128 -4.15 0.70 4.48
C LEU A 128 -4.56 0.75 5.95
N LEU A 129 -5.61 0.01 6.30
CA LEU A 129 -6.15 -0.04 7.65
C LEU A 129 -5.59 -1.23 8.41
N SER A 130 -4.92 -0.97 9.55
CA SER A 130 -4.13 -1.97 10.26
C SER A 130 -4.00 -1.71 11.77
N PRO A 131 -3.54 -2.68 12.57
CA PRO A 131 -3.44 -4.11 12.23
C PRO A 131 -4.79 -4.82 12.35
N VAL A 132 -5.20 -5.56 11.31
CA VAL A 132 -6.43 -6.36 11.35
C VAL A 132 -6.26 -7.54 12.31
N PHE A 133 -5.15 -8.26 12.19
CA PHE A 133 -4.82 -9.41 13.04
C PHE A 133 -3.47 -9.22 13.73
N ALA A 134 -3.17 -10.10 14.69
CA ALA A 134 -1.90 -10.08 15.40
C ALA A 134 -0.72 -10.25 14.43
N THR A 135 0.33 -9.46 14.67
CA THR A 135 1.55 -9.46 13.85
C THR A 135 2.68 -10.13 14.62
N ARG A 136 3.63 -10.75 13.90
CA ARG A 136 4.84 -11.32 14.52
C ARG A 136 5.76 -10.26 15.13
N SER A 137 5.77 -9.05 14.57
CA SER A 137 6.60 -7.94 15.03
C SER A 137 6.19 -7.39 16.38
N HIS A 138 4.89 -7.42 16.70
CA HIS A 138 4.37 -6.89 17.95
C HIS A 138 3.32 -7.86 18.53
N PRO A 139 3.75 -9.00 19.10
CA PRO A 139 2.85 -9.90 19.80
C PRO A 139 2.20 -9.19 21.00
N GLY A 140 0.89 -9.34 21.17
CA GLY A 140 0.15 -8.74 22.29
C GLY A 140 -0.27 -7.27 22.10
N ALA A 141 0.15 -6.61 21.02
CA ALA A 141 -0.37 -5.28 20.70
C ALA A 141 -1.87 -5.35 20.35
N PRO A 142 -2.67 -4.31 20.66
CA PRO A 142 -4.07 -4.24 20.28
C PRO A 142 -4.25 -4.40 18.76
N VAL A 143 -5.25 -5.18 18.37
CA VAL A 143 -5.64 -5.37 16.97
C VAL A 143 -7.06 -4.91 16.75
N LEU A 144 -7.43 -4.66 15.49
CA LEU A 144 -8.80 -4.32 15.14
C LEU A 144 -9.71 -5.55 15.25
N GLY A 145 -9.27 -6.68 14.69
CA GLY A 145 -10.14 -7.82 14.39
C GLY A 145 -11.13 -7.51 13.25
N PRO A 146 -11.79 -8.55 12.69
CA PRO A 146 -12.65 -8.40 11.51
C PRO A 146 -13.80 -7.41 11.68
N ALA A 147 -14.49 -7.45 12.83
CA ALA A 147 -15.67 -6.61 13.08
C ALA A 147 -15.31 -5.12 13.15
N LYS A 148 -14.32 -4.74 13.97
CA LYS A 148 -13.86 -3.35 14.09
C LYS A 148 -13.23 -2.86 12.79
N PHE A 149 -12.47 -3.71 12.09
CA PHE A 149 -11.93 -3.38 10.77
C PHE A 149 -13.04 -2.97 9.80
N ARG A 150 -14.09 -3.80 9.65
CA ARG A 150 -15.22 -3.49 8.76
C ARG A 150 -15.98 -2.23 9.19
N LEU A 151 -16.15 -2.03 10.50
CA LEU A 151 -16.79 -0.82 11.04
C LEU A 151 -16.01 0.44 10.65
N LEU A 152 -14.71 0.46 10.91
CA LEU A 152 -13.84 1.58 10.56
C LEU A 152 -13.77 1.80 9.04
N ALA A 153 -13.64 0.72 8.26
CA ALA A 153 -13.52 0.79 6.81
C ALA A 153 -14.70 1.50 6.13
N ARG A 154 -15.91 1.41 6.69
CA ARG A 154 -17.11 2.12 6.20
C ARG A 154 -16.99 3.64 6.23
N HIS A 155 -16.11 4.18 7.06
CA HIS A 155 -15.88 5.63 7.15
C HIS A 155 -14.83 6.14 6.16
N SER A 156 -14.15 5.25 5.43
CA SER A 156 -13.22 5.67 4.38
C SER A 156 -13.97 6.04 3.10
N GLN A 157 -13.60 7.17 2.51
CA GLN A 157 -14.09 7.60 1.20
C GLN A 157 -13.29 6.99 0.04
N ALA A 158 -12.16 6.34 0.36
CA ALA A 158 -11.29 5.65 -0.58
C ALA A 158 -11.36 4.13 -0.35
N PRO A 159 -10.97 3.31 -1.34
CA PRO A 159 -10.83 1.86 -1.14
C PRO A 159 -9.90 1.54 0.04
N VAL A 160 -10.35 0.64 0.92
CA VAL A 160 -9.57 0.17 2.06
C VAL A 160 -8.85 -1.13 1.72
N ILE A 161 -7.57 -1.19 2.05
CA ILE A 161 -6.70 -2.37 1.93
C ILE A 161 -6.46 -2.88 3.35
N ALA A 162 -6.85 -4.13 3.62
CA ALA A 162 -6.61 -4.77 4.91
C ALA A 162 -5.12 -5.06 5.12
N LEU A 163 -4.54 -4.65 6.24
CA LEU A 163 -3.14 -4.88 6.57
C LEU A 163 -2.96 -5.30 8.03
N GLY A 164 -1.90 -6.06 8.30
CA GLY A 164 -1.50 -6.46 9.66
C GLY A 164 -1.94 -7.88 9.96
N GLY A 165 -0.96 -8.79 10.00
CA GLY A 165 -1.20 -10.21 10.22
C GLY A 165 -2.01 -10.86 9.10
N MET A 166 -2.01 -10.31 7.89
CA MET A 166 -2.73 -10.91 6.76
C MET A 166 -1.90 -12.03 6.10
N ASP A 167 -2.60 -13.08 5.66
CA ASP A 167 -2.15 -14.15 4.77
C ASP A 167 -3.34 -14.57 3.90
N ALA A 168 -3.14 -15.50 2.96
CA ALA A 168 -4.20 -15.93 2.05
C ALA A 168 -5.41 -16.55 2.76
N HIS A 169 -5.21 -17.30 3.85
CA HIS A 169 -6.28 -17.92 4.61
C HIS A 169 -7.11 -16.87 5.36
N ARG A 170 -6.44 -15.91 6.03
CA ARG A 170 -7.08 -14.80 6.72
C ARG A 170 -7.76 -13.83 5.75
N ALA A 171 -7.20 -13.64 4.56
CA ALA A 171 -7.84 -12.85 3.51
C ALA A 171 -9.15 -13.51 3.03
N ALA A 172 -9.14 -14.83 2.80
CA ALA A 172 -10.34 -15.59 2.46
C ALA A 172 -11.40 -15.53 3.57
N ALA A 173 -11.00 -15.70 4.83
CA ALA A 173 -11.91 -15.62 5.98
C ALA A 173 -12.44 -14.18 6.22
N LEU A 174 -11.60 -13.17 5.96
CA LEU A 174 -11.99 -11.77 6.07
C LEU A 174 -12.92 -11.36 4.91
N ASP A 175 -12.95 -12.07 3.79
CA ASP A 175 -13.77 -11.79 2.62
C ASP A 175 -13.83 -10.27 2.33
N TRP A 176 -12.66 -9.71 2.03
CA TRP A 176 -12.47 -8.29 1.76
C TRP A 176 -11.68 -8.13 0.46
N PRO A 177 -12.09 -7.23 -0.44
CA PRO A 177 -11.62 -7.21 -1.82
C PRO A 177 -10.13 -6.88 -1.98
N ARG A 178 -9.50 -6.25 -0.97
CA ARG A 178 -8.09 -5.83 -1.06
C ARG A 178 -7.33 -6.06 0.23
N TRP A 179 -6.16 -6.67 0.15
CA TRP A 179 -5.31 -6.87 1.31
C TRP A 179 -3.83 -6.76 0.97
N ALA A 180 -3.06 -6.48 2.00
CA ALA A 180 -1.63 -6.34 1.95
C ALA A 180 -0.96 -7.22 3.01
N ALA A 181 0.19 -7.77 2.69
CA ALA A 181 1.00 -8.49 3.65
C ALA A 181 2.48 -8.17 3.52
N ILE A 182 3.19 -8.36 4.63
CA ILE A 182 4.65 -8.35 4.68
C ILE A 182 5.11 -9.80 4.57
N ASP A 183 4.74 -10.63 5.55
CA ASP A 183 5.19 -12.02 5.62
C ASP A 183 4.23 -13.01 4.92
N GLY A 184 2.93 -12.72 4.87
CA GLY A 184 1.90 -13.65 4.39
C GLY A 184 1.86 -13.87 2.87
N LEU A 185 2.80 -13.29 2.13
CA LEU A 185 2.96 -13.39 0.66
C LEU A 185 4.39 -13.72 0.24
N SER A 186 5.30 -13.90 1.21
CA SER A 186 6.74 -14.01 1.00
C SER A 186 7.28 -15.33 1.51
#